data_AF-A0A2J8WS69-F1
#
_entry.id   AF-A0A2J8WS69-F1
#
_cell.length_a   1.000
_cell.length_b   1.000
_cell.length_c   1.000
_cell.angle_alpha   90.00
_cell.angle_beta   90.00
_cell.angle_gamma   90.00
#
_symmetry.space_group_name_H-M   'P 1'
#
loop_
_entity.id
_entity.type
_entity.pdbx_description
1 polymer ?
#
loop_
_entity_poly.entity_id
_entity_poly.type
_entity_poly.pdbx_seq_one_letter_code
_entity_poly.pdbx_strand_id
1 'polypeptide(L)'
;WYRQCNIIPYSKDVDLGIFIQDYKSDIILAFQDAGLPLKHKFGKVEDSLELSFQGKDDVKLDIFFFYEETDHMWNGGTQAKTGKKFKYLFPKFTLCWTEFVDMKVHVPCETLEYIEANYGKKVESYILSVLFRTTFWSLADFPLTPENNSSLKNGNLNV
;
A
#
# COMPACT_ATOMS: atom_id res chain seq x y z
N TRP A 1 3.89 5.15 3.90
CA TRP A 1 3.50 6.31 4.72
C TRP A 1 2.79 5.88 6.02
N TYR A 2 1.63 5.20 5.99
CA TYR A 2 0.76 5.02 7.16
C TYR A 2 1.40 4.35 8.39
N ARG A 3 2.25 3.32 8.18
CA ARG A 3 2.87 2.55 9.27
C ARG A 3 3.96 3.30 10.06
N GLN A 4 4.77 4.13 9.39
CA GLN A 4 6.02 4.64 9.97
C GLN A 4 6.44 6.01 9.43
N CYS A 5 5.55 6.72 8.73
CA CYS A 5 5.77 8.02 8.10
C CYS A 5 7.04 8.13 7.24
N ASN A 6 7.56 7.01 6.75
CA ASN A 6 8.83 6.93 6.02
C ASN A 6 8.79 5.76 5.01
N ILE A 7 9.78 5.72 4.13
CA ILE A 7 10.02 4.62 3.19
C ILE A 7 10.34 3.35 4.00
N ILE A 8 9.82 2.22 3.53
CA ILE A 8 10.14 0.91 4.11
C ILE A 8 11.60 0.57 3.70
N PRO A 9 12.55 0.37 4.64
CA PRO A 9 13.99 0.36 4.33
C PRO A 9 14.44 -0.69 3.31
N TYR A 10 13.69 -1.78 3.18
CA TYR A 10 13.97 -2.89 2.27
C TYR A 10 13.11 -2.86 1.00
N SER A 11 12.31 -1.80 0.78
CA SER A 11 11.60 -1.60 -0.48
C SER A 11 12.55 -1.07 -1.55
N LYS A 12 12.38 -1.56 -2.78
CA LYS A 12 13.06 -1.04 -3.97
C LYS A 12 12.10 -0.45 -5.00
N ASP A 13 10.81 -0.55 -4.72
CA ASP A 13 9.75 -0.14 -5.63
C ASP A 13 8.90 0.93 -4.92
N VAL A 14 8.44 1.91 -5.69
CA VAL A 14 7.50 2.96 -5.28
C VAL A 14 6.26 2.84 -6.16
N ASP A 15 5.09 2.73 -5.54
CA ASP A 15 3.82 2.66 -6.23
C ASP A 15 3.05 3.97 -6.06
N LEU A 16 2.54 4.53 -7.15
CA LEU A 16 1.65 5.68 -7.16
C LEU A 16 0.30 5.34 -7.79
N GLY A 17 -0.75 5.95 -7.24
CA GLY A 17 -2.10 5.90 -7.81
C GLY A 17 -2.46 7.21 -8.49
N ILE A 18 -3.05 7.14 -9.69
CA ILE A 18 -3.61 8.31 -10.40
C ILE A 18 -5.03 7.98 -10.83
N PHE A 19 -5.98 8.90 -10.67
CA PHE A 19 -7.31 8.72 -11.26
C PHE A 19 -7.21 8.78 -12.78
N ILE A 20 -7.85 7.84 -13.49
CA ILE A 20 -7.75 7.78 -14.95
C ILE A 20 -8.28 9.04 -15.63
N GLN A 21 -9.22 9.75 -14.99
CA GLN A 21 -9.74 11.03 -15.46
C GLN A 21 -8.65 12.13 -15.51
N ASP A 22 -7.60 12.00 -14.70
CA ASP A 22 -6.47 12.92 -14.64
C ASP A 22 -5.29 12.48 -15.53
N TYR A 23 -5.42 11.37 -16.27
CA TYR A 23 -4.39 10.91 -17.19
C TYR A 23 -4.12 11.94 -18.29
N LYS A 24 -2.83 12.23 -18.49
CA LYS A 24 -2.35 13.05 -19.62
C LYS A 24 -1.41 12.22 -20.48
N SER A 25 -1.54 12.32 -21.80
CA SER A 25 -0.78 11.52 -22.76
C SER A 25 0.72 11.82 -22.75
N ASP A 26 1.12 12.98 -22.24
CA ASP A 26 2.51 13.43 -22.11
C ASP A 26 3.21 12.92 -20.83
N ILE A 27 2.49 12.23 -19.91
CA ILE A 27 3.07 11.72 -18.67
C ILE A 27 4.32 10.85 -18.92
N ILE A 28 4.30 10.01 -19.95
CA ILE A 28 5.43 9.16 -20.28
C ILE A 28 6.67 10.01 -20.64
N LEU A 29 6.50 11.02 -21.49
CA LEU A 29 7.59 11.91 -21.90
C LEU A 29 8.11 12.71 -20.71
N ALA A 30 7.22 13.26 -19.88
CA ALA A 30 7.60 14.05 -18.71
C ALA A 30 8.46 13.24 -17.73
N PHE A 31 8.13 11.97 -17.49
CA PHE A 31 8.93 11.10 -16.63
C PHE A 31 10.26 10.70 -17.29
N GLN A 32 10.27 10.43 -18.59
CA GLN A 32 11.50 10.15 -19.33
C GLN A 32 12.49 11.34 -19.28
N ASP A 33 12.00 12.55 -19.49
CA ASP A 33 12.80 13.79 -19.42
C ASP A 33 13.34 14.05 -18.00
N ALA A 34 12.60 13.61 -16.97
CA ALA A 34 13.05 13.63 -15.58
C ALA A 34 14.06 12.53 -15.22
N GLY A 35 14.49 11.70 -16.20
CA GLY A 35 15.46 10.64 -15.99
C GLY A 35 14.85 9.31 -15.50
N LEU A 36 13.55 9.11 -15.69
CA LEU A 36 12.83 7.87 -15.40
C LEU A 36 12.38 7.24 -16.74
N PRO A 37 13.23 6.47 -17.44
CA PRO A 37 12.85 5.77 -18.65
C PRO A 37 11.68 4.80 -18.42
N LEU A 38 10.71 4.80 -19.34
CA LEU A 38 9.62 3.82 -19.36
C LEU A 38 10.18 2.42 -19.56
N LYS A 39 9.80 1.50 -18.68
CA LYS A 39 10.18 0.08 -18.69
C LYS A 39 9.06 -0.81 -19.20
N HIS A 40 7.85 -0.62 -18.68
CA HIS A 40 6.67 -1.37 -19.10
C HIS A 40 5.47 -0.44 -19.23
N LYS A 41 4.58 -0.79 -20.17
CA LYS A 41 3.26 -0.22 -20.30
C LYS A 41 2.29 -1.37 -20.50
N PHE A 42 1.34 -1.52 -19.60
CA PHE A 42 0.28 -2.52 -19.69
C PHE A 42 -1.08 -1.86 -19.82
N GLY A 43 -2.04 -2.63 -20.34
CA GLY A 43 -3.42 -2.19 -20.52
C GLY A 43 -3.59 -1.05 -21.52
N LYS A 44 -4.74 -0.37 -21.41
CA LYS A 44 -5.15 0.78 -22.21
C LYS A 44 -5.76 1.83 -21.28
N VAL A 45 -5.90 3.06 -21.76
CA VAL A 45 -6.51 4.16 -20.99
C VAL A 45 -7.89 3.75 -20.47
N GLU A 46 -8.67 3.07 -21.30
CA GLU A 46 -10.01 2.56 -20.97
C GLU A 46 -10.03 1.25 -20.15
N ASP A 47 -8.89 0.57 -19.98
CA ASP A 47 -8.83 -0.74 -19.30
C ASP A 47 -7.44 -1.04 -18.72
N SER A 48 -7.34 -0.94 -17.39
CA SER A 48 -6.21 -1.45 -16.61
C SER A 48 -4.86 -0.85 -17.02
N LEU A 49 -4.80 0.45 -17.30
CA LEU A 49 -3.54 1.12 -17.61
C LEU A 49 -2.57 1.01 -16.42
N GLU A 50 -1.32 0.64 -16.73
CA GLU A 50 -0.22 0.57 -15.78
C GLU A 50 1.06 1.05 -16.49
N LEU A 51 1.81 1.94 -15.85
CA LEU A 51 3.07 2.47 -16.37
C LEU A 51 4.18 2.19 -15.37
N SER A 52 5.19 1.43 -15.79
CA SER A 52 6.38 1.15 -14.99
C SER A 52 7.57 1.91 -15.54
N PHE A 53 8.29 2.60 -14.66
CA PHE A 53 9.50 3.35 -14.98
C PHE A 53 10.69 2.81 -14.18
N GLN A 54 11.88 2.93 -14.76
CA GLN A 54 13.13 2.52 -14.13
C GLN A 54 13.93 3.74 -13.69
N GLY A 55 14.13 3.90 -12.39
CA GLY A 55 15.05 4.87 -11.81
C GLY A 55 16.48 4.34 -11.68
N LYS A 56 17.33 5.21 -11.12
CA LYS A 56 18.72 4.89 -10.76
C LYS A 56 18.76 3.80 -9.67
N ASP A 57 19.90 3.11 -9.59
CA ASP A 57 20.16 2.09 -8.56
C ASP A 57 19.10 0.98 -8.47
N ASP A 58 18.49 0.64 -9.62
CA ASP A 58 17.42 -0.35 -9.76
C ASP A 58 16.12 -0.03 -9.00
N VAL A 59 15.93 1.23 -8.58
CA VAL A 59 14.66 1.69 -7.99
C VAL A 59 13.58 1.75 -9.07
N LYS A 60 12.42 1.15 -8.83
CA LYS A 60 11.30 1.19 -9.78
C LYS A 60 10.20 2.12 -9.30
N LEU A 61 9.51 2.70 -10.26
CA LEU A 61 8.28 3.46 -10.04
C LEU A 61 7.18 2.83 -10.88
N ASP A 62 6.12 2.37 -10.22
CA ASP A 62 4.93 1.85 -10.87
C ASP A 62 3.76 2.81 -10.64
N ILE A 63 3.08 3.20 -11.72
CA ILE A 63 1.89 4.06 -11.69
C ILE A 63 0.70 3.21 -12.09
N PHE A 64 -0.23 3.02 -11.15
CA PHE A 64 -1.50 2.35 -11.36
C PHE A 64 -2.64 3.36 -11.51
N PHE A 65 -3.50 3.14 -12.50
CA PHE A 65 -4.63 4.02 -12.74
C PHE A 65 -5.90 3.50 -12.08
N PHE A 66 -6.58 4.38 -11.36
CA PHE A 66 -7.85 4.12 -10.69
C PHE A 66 -9.02 4.53 -11.56
N TYR A 67 -9.97 3.63 -11.67
CA TYR A 67 -11.21 3.77 -12.42
C TYR A 67 -12.36 3.83 -11.44
N GLU A 68 -13.28 4.75 -11.68
CA GLU A 68 -14.42 4.97 -10.82
C GLU A 68 -15.65 4.21 -11.35
N GLU A 69 -16.25 3.36 -10.50
CA GLU A 69 -17.57 2.75 -10.75
C GLU A 69 -18.60 3.29 -9.73
N THR A 70 -19.86 2.90 -9.82
CA THR A 70 -20.93 3.49 -8.99
C THR A 70 -20.67 3.33 -7.47
N ASP A 71 -20.26 2.16 -7.04
CA ASP A 71 -20.16 1.76 -5.64
C ASP A 71 -18.71 1.50 -5.17
N HIS A 72 -17.74 1.49 -6.09
CA HIS A 72 -16.36 1.17 -5.79
C HIS A 72 -15.39 1.90 -6.73
N MET A 73 -14.10 1.81 -6.38
CA MET A 73 -12.98 2.16 -7.24
C MET A 73 -12.25 0.87 -7.62
N TRP A 74 -11.57 0.84 -8.75
CA TRP A 74 -10.70 -0.28 -9.08
C TRP A 74 -9.44 0.16 -9.82
N ASN A 75 -8.38 -0.62 -9.69
CA ASN A 75 -7.21 -0.52 -10.57
C ASN A 75 -6.87 -1.90 -11.15
N GLY A 76 -6.16 -1.89 -12.27
CA GLY A 76 -5.67 -3.10 -12.91
C GLY A 76 -4.23 -3.37 -12.52
N GLY A 77 -3.84 -4.65 -12.49
CA GLY A 77 -2.43 -5.04 -12.44
C GLY A 77 -2.13 -6.15 -13.44
N THR A 78 -0.95 -6.13 -14.04
CA THR A 78 -0.55 -7.13 -15.04
C THR A 78 0.73 -7.86 -14.64
N GLN A 79 0.66 -9.20 -14.58
CA GLN A 79 1.87 -10.00 -14.36
C GLN A 79 2.73 -10.02 -15.63
N ALA A 80 3.83 -9.28 -15.63
CA ALA A 80 4.70 -9.06 -16.80
C ALA A 80 5.12 -10.33 -17.56
N LYS A 81 5.38 -11.45 -16.86
CA LYS A 81 5.83 -12.70 -17.49
C LYS A 81 4.73 -13.49 -18.19
N THR A 82 3.51 -13.44 -17.67
CA THR A 82 2.40 -14.28 -18.13
C THR A 82 1.32 -13.49 -18.85
N GLY A 83 1.33 -12.16 -18.71
CA GLY A 83 0.26 -11.28 -19.17
C GLY A 83 -1.04 -11.42 -18.38
N LYS A 84 -1.06 -12.19 -17.27
CA LYS A 84 -2.26 -12.36 -16.46
C LYS A 84 -2.66 -11.01 -15.86
N LYS A 85 -3.88 -10.56 -16.17
CA LYS A 85 -4.47 -9.34 -15.62
C LYS A 85 -5.21 -9.64 -14.31
N PHE A 86 -5.19 -8.68 -13.41
CA PHE A 86 -5.90 -8.67 -12.14
C PHE A 86 -6.70 -7.38 -12.03
N LYS A 87 -7.90 -7.44 -11.45
CA LYS A 87 -8.73 -6.29 -11.10
C LYS A 87 -8.80 -6.22 -9.58
N TYR A 88 -8.25 -5.16 -8.99
CA TYR A 88 -8.31 -4.94 -7.54
C TYR A 88 -9.44 -3.96 -7.26
N LEU A 89 -10.33 -4.32 -6.34
CA LEU A 89 -11.50 -3.54 -5.98
C LEU A 89 -11.24 -2.84 -4.65
N PHE A 90 -11.60 -1.57 -4.56
CA PHE A 90 -11.45 -0.75 -3.38
C PHE A 90 -12.80 -0.09 -3.05
N PRO A 91 -13.13 0.08 -1.77
CA PRO A 91 -14.19 1.00 -1.38
C PRO A 91 -13.96 2.39 -1.98
N LYS A 92 -15.03 3.17 -2.12
CA LYS A 92 -14.90 4.59 -2.48
C LYS A 92 -13.98 5.30 -1.48
N PHE A 93 -13.08 6.11 -2.01
CA PHE A 93 -12.23 6.95 -1.20
C PHE A 93 -12.07 8.34 -1.82
N THR A 94 -11.80 9.31 -0.96
CA THR A 94 -11.41 10.67 -1.34
C THR A 94 -9.92 10.90 -1.06
N LEU A 95 -9.36 12.03 -1.48
CA LEU A 95 -7.94 12.34 -1.27
C LEU A 95 -7.76 13.39 -0.17
N CYS A 96 -6.86 13.08 0.77
CA CYS A 96 -6.46 13.95 1.88
C CYS A 96 -4.97 14.28 1.77
N TRP A 97 -4.60 15.49 2.20
CA TRP A 97 -3.19 15.87 2.32
C TRP A 97 -2.53 15.20 3.53
N THR A 98 -1.29 14.75 3.35
CA THR A 98 -0.41 14.32 4.43
C THR A 98 1.03 14.72 4.13
N GLU A 99 1.92 14.52 5.10
CA GLU A 99 3.36 14.71 4.97
C GLU A 99 4.07 13.35 4.91
N PHE A 100 4.98 13.19 3.96
CA PHE A 100 5.76 11.98 3.76
C PHE A 100 7.17 12.33 3.28
N VAL A 101 8.18 12.07 4.11
CA VAL A 101 9.60 12.37 3.80
C VAL A 101 9.77 13.83 3.35
N ASP A 102 9.27 14.76 4.18
CA ASP A 102 9.30 16.21 3.95
C ASP A 102 8.55 16.71 2.70
N MET A 103 7.70 15.85 2.11
CA MET A 103 6.84 16.19 0.96
C MET A 103 5.37 16.18 1.36
N LYS A 104 4.60 17.13 0.83
CA LYS A 104 3.13 17.07 0.88
C LYS A 104 2.62 16.17 -0.23
N VAL A 105 1.88 15.13 0.14
CA VAL A 105 1.32 14.14 -0.79
C VAL A 105 -0.17 13.91 -0.52
N HIS A 106 -0.90 13.49 -1.56
CA HIS A 106 -2.26 13.01 -1.40
C HIS A 106 -2.27 11.53 -1.06
N VAL A 107 -3.16 11.14 -0.14
CA VAL A 107 -3.43 9.75 0.24
C VAL A 107 -4.94 9.52 0.34
N PRO A 108 -5.44 8.27 0.21
CA PRO A 108 -6.84 7.97 0.47
C PRO A 108 -7.25 8.42 1.89
N CYS A 109 -8.30 9.21 2.03
CA CYS A 109 -8.81 9.62 3.35
C CYS A 109 -9.28 8.39 4.15
N GLU A 110 -9.97 7.47 3.47
CA GLU A 110 -10.38 6.13 3.93
C GLU A 110 -9.18 5.16 3.85
N THR A 111 -8.09 5.53 4.53
CA THR A 111 -6.79 4.84 4.44
C THR A 111 -6.87 3.39 4.89
N LEU A 112 -7.59 3.10 5.98
CA LEU A 112 -7.64 1.76 6.56
C LEU A 112 -8.38 0.81 5.64
N GLU A 113 -9.54 1.23 5.14
CA GLU A 113 -10.35 0.48 4.19
C GLU A 113 -9.57 0.21 2.90
N TYR A 114 -8.81 1.20 2.41
CA TYR A 114 -7.92 1.03 1.26
C TYR A 114 -6.80 0.00 1.52
N ILE A 115 -6.13 0.06 2.68
CA ILE A 115 -5.07 -0.88 3.06
C ILE A 115 -5.63 -2.29 3.22
N GLU A 116 -6.79 -2.43 3.86
CA GLU A 116 -7.48 -3.71 4.03
C GLU A 116 -7.89 -4.34 2.70
N ALA A 117 -8.40 -3.54 1.75
CA ALA A 117 -8.73 -4.02 0.42
C ALA A 117 -7.51 -4.57 -0.32
N ASN A 118 -6.34 -3.96 -0.13
CA ASN A 118 -5.11 -4.36 -0.81
C ASN A 118 -4.37 -5.53 -0.14
N TYR A 119 -4.33 -5.55 1.20
CA TYR A 119 -3.46 -6.46 1.98
C TYR A 119 -4.21 -7.40 2.93
N GLY A 120 -5.52 -7.20 3.09
CA GLY A 120 -6.38 -7.94 4.00
C GLY A 120 -6.33 -7.47 5.46
N LYS A 121 -7.38 -7.79 6.22
CA LYS A 121 -7.59 -7.38 7.63
C LYS A 121 -6.48 -7.80 8.59
N LYS A 122 -5.73 -8.86 8.26
CA LYS A 122 -4.62 -9.31 9.12
C LYS A 122 -3.45 -8.31 9.10
N VAL A 123 -3.27 -7.57 8.01
CA VAL A 123 -2.20 -6.57 7.90
C VAL A 123 -2.55 -5.31 8.68
N GLU A 124 -3.84 -4.94 8.73
CA GLU A 124 -4.36 -3.86 9.58
C GLU A 124 -3.98 -4.09 11.05
N SER A 125 -4.28 -5.27 11.61
CA SER A 125 -3.95 -5.58 13.01
C SER A 125 -2.46 -5.52 13.30
N TYR A 126 -1.61 -5.91 12.34
CA TYR A 126 -0.16 -5.77 12.47
C TYR A 126 0.27 -4.30 12.43
N ILE A 127 -0.22 -3.50 11.48
CA ILE A 127 0.10 -2.07 11.37
C ILE A 127 -0.31 -1.33 12.64
N LEU A 128 -1.55 -1.53 13.09
CA LEU A 128 -2.05 -0.93 14.34
C LEU A 128 -1.19 -1.37 15.53
N SER A 129 -0.84 -2.66 15.64
CA SER A 129 0.00 -3.15 16.74
C SER A 129 1.39 -2.48 16.80
N VAL A 130 1.97 -2.15 15.63
CA VAL A 130 3.25 -1.47 15.53
C VAL A 130 3.10 0.01 15.85
N LEU A 131 2.05 0.66 15.34
CA LEU A 131 1.73 2.06 15.65
C LEU A 131 1.49 2.28 17.15
N PHE A 132 0.70 1.41 17.80
CA PHE A 132 0.47 1.43 19.24
C PHE A 132 1.75 1.19 20.05
N ARG A 133 2.67 0.36 19.56
CA ARG A 133 4.00 0.25 20.20
C ARG A 133 4.75 1.57 20.08
N THR A 134 4.83 2.16 18.89
CA THR A 134 5.58 3.41 18.67
C THR A 134 5.03 4.63 19.40
N THR A 135 3.71 4.71 19.66
CA THR A 135 3.11 5.79 20.46
C THR A 135 3.30 5.60 21.97
N PHE A 136 3.42 4.36 22.45
CA PHE A 136 3.68 4.06 23.87
C PHE A 136 5.16 4.10 24.28
N TRP A 137 6.11 4.25 23.36
CA TRP A 137 7.53 4.41 23.71
C TRP A 137 7.93 5.85 24.11
N SER A 138 6.99 6.80 24.14
CA SER A 138 7.25 8.19 24.55
C SER A 138 6.89 8.51 26.00
N LEU A 139 6.14 7.65 26.71
CA LEU A 139 5.76 7.92 28.09
C LEU A 139 5.81 6.64 28.95
N ALA A 140 6.85 6.62 29.79
CA ALA A 140 7.07 5.78 30.98
C ALA A 140 7.57 4.34 30.79
N ASP A 141 8.74 4.10 31.39
CA ASP A 141 9.26 2.79 31.79
C ASP A 141 8.19 1.94 32.49
N PHE A 142 8.05 0.66 32.12
CA PHE A 142 7.82 -0.45 33.06
C PHE A 142 8.16 -1.80 32.39
N PRO A 143 8.90 -2.70 33.06
CA PRO A 143 9.20 -4.03 32.55
C PRO A 143 8.00 -4.95 32.76
N LEU A 144 7.46 -5.51 31.68
CA LEU A 144 6.54 -6.64 31.79
C LEU A 144 7.35 -7.94 31.66
N THR A 145 7.54 -8.59 32.81
CA THR A 145 8.02 -9.97 32.93
C THR A 145 7.09 -10.95 32.20
N PRO A 146 7.61 -12.09 31.70
CA PRO A 146 6.79 -13.10 31.06
C PRO A 146 6.04 -13.93 32.10
N GLU A 147 4.71 -13.86 32.11
CA GLU A 147 3.91 -14.84 32.84
C GLU A 147 3.81 -16.15 32.03
N ASN A 148 4.48 -17.16 32.59
CA ASN A 148 4.19 -18.57 32.37
C ASN A 148 2.72 -18.86 32.68
N ASN A 149 2.04 -19.57 31.79
CA ASN A 149 0.90 -20.40 32.18
C ASN A 149 1.14 -21.83 31.75
N SER A 150 1.78 -22.59 32.65
CA SER A 150 1.72 -24.04 32.68
C SER A 150 0.91 -24.49 33.89
N SER A 151 -0.22 -25.14 33.59
CA SER A 151 -0.83 -26.28 34.30
C SER A 151 -1.21 -26.18 35.78
N LEU A 152 -2.53 -26.17 36.02
CA LEU A 152 -3.20 -26.90 37.11
C LEU A 152 -4.27 -27.81 36.46
N LYS A 153 -3.93 -29.07 36.17
CA LYS A 153 -4.10 -30.30 36.97
C LYS A 153 -5.53 -30.86 37.03
N ASN A 154 -5.66 -32.01 36.34
CA ASN A 154 -6.57 -33.14 36.46
C ASN A 154 -7.56 -33.21 37.63
N GLY A 155 -8.79 -33.63 37.28
CA GLY A 155 -9.78 -34.24 38.17
C GLY A 155 -10.68 -35.22 37.39
N ASN A 156 -10.15 -36.42 37.10
CA ASN A 156 -10.77 -37.76 37.03
C ASN A 156 -12.31 -37.89 36.94
N LEU A 157 -12.84 -38.50 35.87
CA LEU A 157 -13.23 -39.93 35.70
C LEU A 157 -14.72 -40.18 35.99
N ASN A 158 -15.46 -40.73 35.01
CA ASN A 158 -16.04 -42.09 35.09
C ASN A 158 -17.02 -42.39 33.94
N VAL A 159 -16.83 -43.61 33.39
CA VAL A 159 -17.64 -44.44 32.47
C VAL A 159 -17.74 -44.01 31.01
#